data_AF-A0A8J7Q4M6-F1
#
_entry.id   AF-A0A8J7Q4M6-F1
#
_cell.length_a   1.000
_cell.length_b   1.000
_cell.length_c   1.000
_cell.angle_alpha   90.00
_cell.angle_beta   90.00
_cell.angle_gamma   90.00
#
_symmetry.space_group_name_H-M   'P 1'
#
loop_
_entity.id
_entity.type
_entity.pdbx_description
1 polymer ?
#
loop_
_entity_poly.entity_id
_entity_poly.type
_entity_poly.pdbx_seq_one_letter_code
_entity_poly.pdbx_strand_id
1 'polypeptide(L)'
;MPSESSSDTDYAIVVGITRYPYLDPLQSPENDARAFHTWLTTPADRGGAGIDPKSERVRLVLSSDFAGSYAPGMEPPTVAQVEAELIRLDEIAEENRKAGRGLRVGRRLYLYFSGHGCAPKFEEAAILMANATRRRVYHLTGMPCADWFYRAGYFSEVVLLMDCCRERYEKVVTYVPPWVDLTAPEVVDRSQRFYGLAAAWSQVARERVLPSGERRSVFTLALLAGLEGAAYDPTTMHADPATGRQMARVTARSLKGFLYNHLRDFLPEADRDSPEVSGQPDIPHPRDPNADMVFSTVPVPSYPVTVRLPPAAAGRTLRVVELKEDGTEVVLVERAVTGPEVVVDLPRNNYFAQVSGLGFGKGFPVRPLTAEGANVVSL
;
A
#
# COMPACT_ATOMS: atom_id res chain seq x y z
N MET A 1 -25.30 -13.53 -12.97
CA MET A 1 -24.12 -13.12 -13.76
C MET A 1 -22.94 -13.82 -13.14
N PRO A 2 -22.14 -14.59 -13.90
CA PRO A 2 -20.95 -15.23 -13.34
C PRO A 2 -20.04 -14.13 -12.78
N SER A 3 -19.55 -14.34 -11.56
CA SER A 3 -18.61 -13.42 -10.91
C SER A 3 -17.34 -13.38 -11.73
N GLU A 4 -17.10 -12.28 -12.44
CA GLU A 4 -15.79 -11.97 -13.02
C GLU A 4 -14.79 -11.73 -11.88
N SER A 5 -14.32 -12.81 -11.26
CA SER A 5 -13.03 -12.78 -10.61
C SER A 5 -11.98 -12.89 -11.70
N SER A 6 -11.50 -11.78 -12.24
CA SER A 6 -10.13 -11.78 -12.71
C SER A 6 -9.59 -10.36 -12.73
N SER A 7 -8.41 -10.22 -12.15
CA SER A 7 -7.45 -9.16 -12.42
C SER A 7 -7.14 -8.94 -13.92
N ASP A 8 -7.75 -9.71 -14.81
CA ASP A 8 -7.51 -9.70 -16.25
C ASP A 8 -8.14 -8.50 -16.95
N THR A 9 -8.49 -7.43 -16.24
CA THR A 9 -8.84 -6.13 -16.82
C THR A 9 -8.27 -4.96 -16.01
N ASP A 10 -7.30 -5.23 -15.14
CA ASP A 10 -6.63 -4.21 -14.34
C ASP A 10 -5.46 -3.59 -15.13
N TYR A 11 -5.27 -2.28 -14.95
CA TYR A 11 -4.21 -1.48 -15.55
C TYR A 11 -3.39 -0.80 -14.45
N ALA A 12 -2.13 -0.51 -14.74
CA ALA A 12 -1.24 0.16 -13.81
C ALA A 12 -0.22 1.05 -14.53
N ILE A 13 0.03 2.23 -13.96
CA ILE A 13 1.15 3.11 -14.30
C ILE A 13 1.93 3.35 -13.01
N VAL A 14 3.19 2.93 -13.01
CA VAL A 14 4.09 2.94 -11.86
C VAL A 14 5.31 3.77 -12.21
N VAL A 15 5.58 4.83 -11.46
CA VAL A 15 6.67 5.77 -11.70
C VAL A 15 7.61 5.81 -10.50
N GLY A 16 8.91 5.65 -10.74
CA GLY A 16 9.96 5.75 -9.71
C GLY A 16 11.11 6.64 -10.18
N ILE A 17 11.31 7.79 -9.53
CA ILE A 17 12.31 8.77 -9.95
C ILE A 17 13.39 8.92 -8.89
N THR A 18 14.61 8.49 -9.21
CA THR A 18 15.78 8.59 -8.32
C THR A 18 16.74 9.69 -8.75
N ARG A 19 16.82 9.98 -10.06
CA ARG A 19 17.80 10.91 -10.62
C ARG A 19 17.17 12.27 -10.88
N TYR A 20 17.66 13.27 -10.14
CA TYR A 20 17.32 14.67 -10.32
C TYR A 20 18.62 15.45 -10.52
N PRO A 21 18.94 15.93 -11.72
CA PRO A 21 20.18 16.66 -11.97
C PRO A 21 20.31 17.98 -11.21
N TYR A 22 19.18 18.53 -10.73
CA TYR A 22 19.11 19.85 -10.09
C TYR A 22 18.47 19.83 -8.69
N LEU A 23 18.21 18.63 -8.14
CA LEU A 23 17.75 18.40 -6.78
C LEU A 23 18.60 17.28 -6.18
N ASP A 24 18.50 17.05 -4.87
CA ASP A 24 19.23 15.95 -4.26
C ASP A 24 18.73 14.60 -4.82
N PRO A 25 19.62 13.67 -5.17
CA PRO A 25 19.20 12.36 -5.65
C PRO A 25 18.53 11.57 -4.53
N LEU A 26 17.58 10.72 -4.91
CA LEU A 26 16.92 9.78 -4.00
C LEU A 26 17.41 8.36 -4.26
N GLN A 27 17.32 7.50 -3.25
CA GLN A 27 17.83 6.13 -3.34
C GLN A 27 16.73 5.07 -3.37
N SER A 28 15.58 5.30 -2.73
CA SER A 28 14.49 4.31 -2.69
C SER A 28 13.53 4.29 -3.89
N PRO A 29 13.22 5.40 -4.61
CA PRO A 29 12.04 5.42 -5.47
C PRO A 29 11.94 4.36 -6.57
N GLU A 30 13.05 4.02 -7.21
CA GLU A 30 13.04 2.94 -8.20
C GLU A 30 12.85 1.55 -7.54
N ASN A 31 13.42 1.33 -6.36
CA ASN A 31 13.22 0.08 -5.63
C ASN A 31 11.77 -0.06 -5.19
N ASP A 32 11.17 1.03 -4.70
CA ASP A 32 9.78 1.07 -4.27
C ASP A 32 8.83 0.83 -5.46
N ALA A 33 9.07 1.49 -6.60
CA ALA A 33 8.32 1.30 -7.84
C ALA A 33 8.44 -0.14 -8.37
N ARG A 34 9.66 -0.71 -8.40
CA ARG A 34 9.88 -2.11 -8.82
C ARG A 34 9.15 -3.08 -7.92
N ALA A 35 9.16 -2.86 -6.61
CA ALA A 35 8.49 -3.73 -5.67
C ALA A 35 6.95 -3.69 -5.80
N PHE A 36 6.39 -2.49 -5.95
CA PHE A 36 4.96 -2.35 -6.22
C PHE A 36 4.57 -2.98 -7.56
N HIS A 37 5.38 -2.82 -8.60
CA HIS A 37 5.21 -3.52 -9.88
C HIS A 37 5.28 -5.05 -9.72
N THR A 38 6.21 -5.57 -8.91
CA THR A 38 6.28 -7.00 -8.59
C THR A 38 5.00 -7.48 -7.90
N TRP A 39 4.46 -6.72 -6.94
CA TRP A 39 3.18 -7.07 -6.31
C TRP A 39 2.02 -7.07 -7.33
N LEU A 40 1.96 -6.05 -8.21
CA LEU A 40 0.93 -5.96 -9.26
C LEU A 40 0.95 -7.16 -10.20
N THR A 41 2.14 -7.66 -10.51
CA THR A 41 2.34 -8.76 -11.47
C THR A 41 2.45 -10.14 -10.83
N THR A 42 2.47 -10.20 -9.50
CA THR A 42 2.38 -11.45 -8.76
C THR A 42 0.98 -12.02 -8.96
N PRO A 43 0.83 -13.32 -9.30
CA PRO A 43 -0.48 -13.93 -9.47
C PRO A 43 -1.41 -13.75 -8.26
N ALA A 44 -2.70 -13.61 -8.53
CA ALA A 44 -3.70 -13.33 -7.48
C ALA A 44 -3.80 -14.47 -6.45
N ASP A 45 -3.60 -15.72 -6.87
CA ASP A 45 -3.52 -16.91 -5.99
C ASP A 45 -2.28 -16.91 -5.08
N ARG A 46 -1.29 -16.05 -5.39
CA ARG A 46 -0.09 -15.81 -4.60
C ARG A 46 -0.12 -14.45 -3.87
N GLY A 47 -1.28 -13.82 -3.78
CA GLY A 47 -1.50 -12.58 -3.01
C GLY A 47 -1.12 -11.28 -3.73
N GLY A 48 -0.77 -11.34 -5.01
CA GLY A 48 -0.56 -10.15 -5.84
C GLY A 48 -1.83 -9.65 -6.52
N ALA A 49 -1.70 -8.62 -7.36
CA ALA A 49 -2.83 -8.13 -8.16
C ALA A 49 -3.09 -8.97 -9.41
N GLY A 50 -2.16 -9.82 -9.85
CA GLY A 50 -2.36 -10.76 -10.96
C GLY A 50 -2.46 -10.13 -12.35
N ILE A 51 -1.82 -8.98 -12.60
CA ILE A 51 -1.68 -8.40 -13.94
C ILE A 51 -0.57 -9.16 -14.68
N ASP A 52 -0.81 -9.59 -15.92
CA ASP A 52 0.25 -10.26 -16.71
C ASP A 52 1.47 -9.31 -16.89
N PRO A 53 2.67 -9.68 -16.43
CA PRO A 53 3.87 -8.84 -16.53
C PRO A 53 4.30 -8.54 -17.97
N LYS A 54 3.84 -9.31 -18.97
CA LYS A 54 4.12 -9.05 -20.38
C LYS A 54 3.06 -8.18 -21.06
N SER A 55 1.98 -7.88 -20.34
CA SER A 55 0.86 -7.12 -20.88
C SER A 55 1.18 -5.63 -20.94
N GLU A 56 0.61 -4.98 -21.95
CA GLU A 56 0.67 -3.52 -22.07
C GLU A 56 -0.14 -2.76 -21.00
N ARG A 57 -0.86 -3.50 -20.16
CA ARG A 57 -1.70 -2.94 -19.09
C ARG A 57 -0.90 -2.48 -17.89
N VAL A 58 0.32 -3.00 -17.70
CA VAL A 58 1.22 -2.57 -16.63
C VAL A 58 2.41 -1.82 -17.24
N ARG A 59 2.63 -0.59 -16.77
CA ARG A 59 3.70 0.29 -17.26
C ARG A 59 4.56 0.71 -16.07
N LEU A 60 5.86 0.48 -16.19
CA LEU A 60 6.87 0.86 -15.21
C LEU A 60 7.78 1.89 -15.86
N VAL A 61 7.84 3.09 -15.29
CA VAL A 61 8.64 4.22 -15.77
C VAL A 61 9.63 4.61 -14.69
N LEU A 62 10.91 4.36 -14.94
CA LEU A 62 11.98 4.58 -13.98
C LEU A 62 12.99 5.58 -14.52
N SER A 63 13.69 6.30 -13.64
CA SER A 63 14.84 7.09 -14.10
C SER A 63 15.81 6.20 -14.89
N SER A 64 16.12 4.98 -14.43
CA SER A 64 17.01 4.01 -15.11
C SER A 64 16.66 3.69 -16.56
N ASP A 65 15.40 3.83 -16.96
CA ASP A 65 14.96 3.49 -18.32
C ASP A 65 15.49 4.49 -19.36
N PHE A 66 15.96 5.64 -18.88
CA PHE A 66 16.48 6.72 -19.68
C PHE A 66 17.99 6.85 -19.51
N ALA A 67 18.72 6.19 -20.42
CA ALA A 67 20.17 6.27 -20.50
C ALA A 67 20.61 7.44 -21.39
N GLY A 68 21.72 8.08 -21.00
CA GLY A 68 22.40 9.09 -21.82
C GLY A 68 22.44 10.49 -21.22
N SER A 69 23.01 11.41 -21.98
CA SER A 69 23.04 12.84 -21.66
C SER A 69 21.88 13.54 -22.35
N TYR A 70 21.21 14.43 -21.62
CA TYR A 70 20.08 15.20 -22.10
C TYR A 70 20.43 16.69 -22.08
N ALA A 71 19.75 17.47 -22.91
CA ALA A 71 19.87 18.92 -22.85
C ALA A 71 19.41 19.42 -21.46
N PRO A 72 20.04 20.46 -20.89
CA PRO A 72 19.66 20.98 -19.58
C PRO A 72 18.16 21.32 -19.48
N GLY A 73 17.46 20.69 -18.54
CA GLY A 73 16.03 20.85 -18.32
C GLY A 73 15.13 19.91 -19.13
N MET A 74 15.72 18.96 -19.86
CA MET A 74 15.01 17.91 -20.62
C MET A 74 15.27 16.50 -20.07
N GLU A 75 15.71 16.40 -18.81
CA GLU A 75 16.07 15.14 -18.20
C GLU A 75 14.83 14.31 -17.84
N PRO A 76 14.75 13.06 -18.31
CA PRO A 76 13.58 12.20 -18.13
C PRO A 76 13.62 11.37 -16.81
N PRO A 77 12.45 10.88 -16.35
CA PRO A 77 11.13 11.09 -16.94
C PRO A 77 10.63 12.54 -16.75
N THR A 78 10.12 13.09 -17.85
CA THR A 78 9.46 14.39 -17.96
C THR A 78 7.95 14.23 -17.83
N VAL A 79 7.22 15.35 -17.62
CA VAL A 79 5.74 15.34 -17.60
C VAL A 79 5.18 14.67 -18.85
N ALA A 80 5.69 15.03 -20.03
CA ALA A 80 5.21 14.50 -21.31
C ALA A 80 5.35 12.98 -21.43
N GLN A 81 6.40 12.39 -20.86
CA GLN A 81 6.62 10.94 -20.91
C GLN A 81 5.68 10.18 -19.97
N VAL A 82 5.41 10.71 -18.78
CA VAL A 82 4.43 10.11 -17.85
C VAL A 82 3.00 10.34 -18.37
N GLU A 83 2.74 11.52 -18.93
CA GLU A 83 1.45 11.87 -19.52
C GLU A 83 1.12 11.02 -20.75
N ALA A 84 2.11 10.65 -21.57
CA ALA A 84 1.90 9.75 -22.69
C ALA A 84 1.29 8.40 -22.26
N GLU A 85 1.68 7.86 -21.09
CA GLU A 85 1.08 6.64 -20.56
C GLU A 85 -0.37 6.82 -20.12
N LEU A 86 -0.73 8.02 -19.63
CA LEU A 86 -2.11 8.38 -19.28
C LEU A 86 -2.95 8.58 -20.54
N ILE A 87 -2.43 9.30 -21.54
CA ILE A 87 -3.07 9.53 -22.84
C ILE A 87 -3.35 8.20 -23.55
N ARG A 88 -2.45 7.22 -23.47
CA ARG A 88 -2.68 5.90 -24.04
C ARG A 88 -3.97 5.23 -23.52
N LEU A 89 -4.36 5.49 -22.27
CA LEU A 89 -5.61 4.96 -21.72
C LEU A 89 -6.85 5.65 -22.33
N ASP A 90 -6.75 6.94 -22.64
CA ASP A 90 -7.77 7.69 -23.40
C ASP A 90 -7.91 7.16 -24.83
N GLU A 91 -6.79 6.87 -25.49
CA GLU A 91 -6.80 6.24 -26.82
C GLU A 91 -7.53 4.89 -26.81
N ILE A 92 -7.32 4.04 -25.80
CA ILE A 92 -8.04 2.77 -25.65
C ILE A 92 -9.54 3.02 -25.41
N ALA A 93 -9.91 4.00 -24.59
CA ALA A 93 -11.31 4.36 -24.36
C ALA A 93 -12.00 4.81 -25.65
N GLU A 94 -11.29 5.60 -26.45
CA GLU A 94 -11.76 6.08 -27.75
C GLU A 94 -11.91 4.96 -28.79
N GLU A 95 -10.99 4.00 -28.81
CA GLU A 95 -11.12 2.79 -29.61
C GLU A 95 -12.32 1.93 -29.19
N ASN A 96 -12.53 1.77 -27.88
CA ASN A 96 -13.71 1.09 -27.34
C ASN A 96 -15.01 1.79 -27.74
N ARG A 97 -15.03 3.13 -27.70
CA ARG A 97 -16.17 3.94 -28.13
C ARG A 97 -16.46 3.74 -29.62
N LYS A 98 -15.44 3.84 -30.48
CA LYS A 98 -15.57 3.61 -31.93
C LYS A 98 -16.09 2.20 -32.26
N ALA A 99 -15.74 1.22 -31.44
CA ALA A 99 -16.20 -0.16 -31.58
C ALA A 99 -17.55 -0.45 -30.89
N GLY A 100 -18.24 0.57 -30.35
CA GLY A 100 -19.57 0.42 -29.74
C GLY A 100 -19.57 -0.18 -28.33
N ARG A 101 -18.41 -0.26 -27.66
CA ARG A 101 -18.26 -0.79 -26.29
C ARG A 101 -18.35 0.29 -25.20
N GLY A 102 -18.55 1.55 -25.59
CA GLY A 102 -18.48 2.70 -24.68
C GLY A 102 -17.05 3.08 -24.31
N LEU A 103 -16.88 3.93 -23.30
CA LEU A 103 -15.58 4.48 -22.88
C LEU A 103 -14.83 3.60 -21.85
N ARG A 104 -15.41 2.48 -21.43
CA ARG A 104 -14.80 1.64 -20.39
C ARG A 104 -13.52 0.99 -20.91
N VAL A 105 -12.42 1.15 -20.19
CA VAL A 105 -11.09 0.57 -20.49
C VAL A 105 -10.87 -0.72 -19.71
N GLY A 106 -11.22 -0.73 -18.42
CA GLY A 106 -10.97 -1.87 -17.54
C GLY A 106 -11.77 -1.83 -16.25
N ARG A 107 -11.43 -2.75 -15.34
CA ARG A 107 -12.02 -2.78 -14.00
C ARG A 107 -11.33 -1.77 -13.08
N ARG A 108 -9.99 -1.86 -12.96
CA ARG A 108 -9.21 -1.05 -12.03
C ARG A 108 -8.02 -0.39 -12.70
N LEU A 109 -7.73 0.86 -12.32
CA LEU A 109 -6.48 1.55 -12.63
C LEU A 109 -5.67 1.77 -11.34
N TYR A 110 -4.41 1.34 -11.33
CA TYR A 110 -3.42 1.68 -10.32
C TYR A 110 -2.51 2.80 -10.83
N LEU A 111 -2.41 3.88 -10.07
CA LEU A 111 -1.40 4.93 -10.25
C LEU A 111 -0.50 4.90 -9.04
N TYR A 112 0.79 4.60 -9.24
CA TYR A 112 1.78 4.59 -8.18
C TYR A 112 2.93 5.52 -8.53
N PHE A 113 3.23 6.49 -7.66
CA PHE A 113 4.27 7.49 -7.90
C PHE A 113 5.22 7.57 -6.70
N SER A 114 6.51 7.34 -6.92
CA SER A 114 7.56 7.48 -5.91
C SER A 114 8.67 8.41 -6.38
N GLY A 115 9.09 9.35 -5.52
CA GLY A 115 10.10 10.35 -5.84
C GLY A 115 10.01 11.60 -4.96
N HIS A 116 10.70 12.67 -5.38
CA HIS A 116 10.52 13.98 -4.76
C HIS A 116 9.08 14.46 -4.97
N GLY A 117 8.49 15.06 -3.95
CA GLY A 117 7.13 15.54 -4.01
C GLY A 117 6.97 16.98 -3.55
N CYS A 118 5.87 17.57 -3.96
CA CYS A 118 5.40 18.86 -3.47
C CYS A 118 3.90 18.84 -3.26
N ALA A 119 3.41 19.80 -2.48
CA ALA A 119 2.00 20.10 -2.33
C ALA A 119 1.72 21.51 -2.86
N PRO A 120 1.32 21.67 -4.15
CA PRO A 120 0.94 22.96 -4.71
C PRO A 120 -0.22 23.60 -3.93
N LYS A 121 -1.15 22.78 -3.42
CA LYS A 121 -2.24 23.15 -2.49
C LYS A 121 -2.29 22.21 -1.29
N PHE A 122 -3.00 22.62 -0.24
CA PHE A 122 -3.15 21.89 1.02
C PHE A 122 -3.64 20.44 0.84
N GLU A 123 -4.58 20.20 -0.06
CA GLU A 123 -5.19 18.87 -0.27
C GLU A 123 -4.48 18.06 -1.35
N GLU A 124 -3.46 18.62 -2.01
CA GLU A 124 -2.83 18.00 -3.17
C GLU A 124 -1.50 17.33 -2.81
N ALA A 125 -1.14 16.34 -3.61
CA ALA A 125 0.19 15.76 -3.68
C ALA A 125 0.60 15.66 -5.15
N ALA A 126 1.84 16.03 -5.42
CA ALA A 126 2.43 15.99 -6.74
C ALA A 126 3.83 15.38 -6.69
N ILE A 127 4.16 14.62 -7.72
CA ILE A 127 5.52 14.11 -7.94
C ILE A 127 6.28 15.07 -8.84
N LEU A 128 7.49 15.45 -8.43
CA LEU A 128 8.42 16.23 -9.23
C LEU A 128 9.04 15.33 -10.31
N MET A 129 9.07 15.82 -11.54
CA MET A 129 9.73 15.16 -12.66
C MET A 129 11.25 15.31 -12.57
N ALA A 130 12.01 14.47 -13.29
CA ALA A 130 13.46 14.46 -13.19
C ALA A 130 14.10 15.81 -13.58
N ASN A 131 13.51 16.53 -14.53
CA ASN A 131 13.94 17.86 -14.96
C ASN A 131 13.50 19.01 -14.02
N ALA A 132 12.86 18.71 -12.89
CA ALA A 132 12.45 19.72 -11.93
C ALA A 132 13.66 20.42 -11.28
N THR A 133 13.47 21.69 -10.97
CA THR A 133 14.40 22.52 -10.19
C THR A 133 13.61 23.30 -9.15
N ARG A 134 14.28 23.91 -8.17
CA ARG A 134 13.62 24.81 -7.19
C ARG A 134 12.86 25.99 -7.83
N ARG A 135 13.15 26.36 -9.08
CA ARG A 135 12.49 27.46 -9.83
C ARG A 135 11.54 26.98 -10.92
N ARG A 136 11.85 25.85 -11.55
CA ARG A 136 11.07 25.21 -12.62
C ARG A 136 10.52 23.91 -12.07
N VAL A 137 9.34 24.00 -11.45
CA VAL A 137 8.73 22.89 -10.71
C VAL A 137 7.90 22.05 -11.68
N TYR A 138 8.55 21.34 -12.59
CA TYR A 138 7.86 20.37 -13.45
C TYR A 138 7.36 19.22 -12.58
N HIS A 139 6.04 19.04 -12.55
CA HIS A 139 5.40 18.09 -11.66
C HIS A 139 4.11 17.55 -12.27
N LEU A 140 3.68 16.39 -11.77
CA LEU A 140 2.38 15.80 -12.07
C LEU A 140 1.62 15.64 -10.75
N THR A 141 0.42 16.20 -10.67
CA THR A 141 -0.45 16.10 -9.49
C THR A 141 -1.25 14.80 -9.56
N GLY A 142 -1.04 13.89 -8.61
CA GLY A 142 -1.64 12.56 -8.71
C GLY A 142 -3.16 12.58 -8.57
N MET A 143 -3.70 13.35 -7.61
CA MET A 143 -5.14 13.40 -7.35
C MET A 143 -5.95 13.95 -8.54
N PRO A 144 -5.63 15.11 -9.15
CA PRO A 144 -6.31 15.57 -10.37
C PRO A 144 -6.29 14.56 -11.51
N CYS A 145 -5.17 13.88 -11.74
CA CYS A 145 -5.09 12.81 -12.75
C CYS A 145 -6.01 11.64 -12.41
N ALA A 146 -5.95 11.13 -11.18
CA ALA A 146 -6.78 10.02 -10.71
C ALA A 146 -8.28 10.37 -10.72
N ASP A 147 -8.63 11.59 -10.31
CA ASP A 147 -10.00 12.10 -10.30
C ASP A 147 -10.56 12.19 -11.72
N TRP A 148 -9.75 12.58 -12.70
CA TRP A 148 -10.20 12.62 -14.08
C TRP A 148 -10.61 11.22 -14.58
N PHE A 149 -9.78 10.20 -14.38
CA PHE A 149 -10.13 8.82 -14.76
C PHE A 149 -11.33 8.27 -13.99
N TYR A 150 -11.44 8.62 -12.71
CA TYR A 150 -12.58 8.26 -11.87
C TYR A 150 -13.88 8.86 -12.41
N ARG A 151 -13.87 10.14 -12.80
CA ARG A 151 -15.06 10.83 -13.33
C ARG A 151 -15.40 10.45 -14.77
N ALA A 152 -14.38 10.16 -15.58
CA ALA A 152 -14.54 9.73 -16.97
C ALA A 152 -15.13 8.31 -17.10
N GLY A 153 -15.08 7.50 -16.04
CA GLY A 153 -15.69 6.16 -16.03
C GLY A 153 -14.96 5.12 -16.85
N TYR A 154 -13.68 5.37 -17.15
CA TYR A 154 -12.85 4.41 -17.88
C TYR A 154 -12.61 3.16 -17.04
N PHE A 155 -12.62 3.31 -15.72
CA PHE A 155 -12.45 2.24 -14.76
C PHE A 155 -13.55 2.30 -13.71
N SER A 156 -13.95 1.12 -13.22
CA SER A 156 -14.87 1.01 -12.08
C SER A 156 -14.17 1.34 -10.76
N GLU A 157 -12.85 1.20 -10.71
CA GLU A 157 -12.03 1.40 -9.52
C GLU A 157 -10.77 2.20 -9.90
N VAL A 158 -10.44 3.27 -9.16
CA VAL A 158 -9.20 4.02 -9.36
C VAL A 158 -8.41 4.08 -8.06
N VAL A 159 -7.18 3.59 -8.09
CA VAL A 159 -6.27 3.54 -6.96
C VAL A 159 -5.12 4.50 -7.23
N LEU A 160 -4.88 5.43 -6.30
CA LEU A 160 -3.72 6.33 -6.33
C LEU A 160 -2.87 6.10 -5.08
N LEU A 161 -1.58 5.88 -5.28
CA LEU A 161 -0.62 5.67 -4.22
C LEU A 161 0.57 6.58 -4.49
N MET A 162 0.82 7.53 -3.60
CA MET A 162 1.90 8.51 -3.76
C MET A 162 2.88 8.41 -2.60
N ASP A 163 4.07 7.92 -2.92
CA ASP A 163 5.22 7.89 -2.03
C ASP A 163 6.16 9.05 -2.30
N CYS A 164 5.69 10.23 -1.92
CA CYS A 164 6.44 11.45 -2.08
C CYS A 164 6.15 12.40 -0.91
N CYS A 165 7.13 13.21 -0.54
CA CYS A 165 6.94 14.26 0.46
C CYS A 165 5.90 15.28 0.00
N ARG A 166 5.26 15.97 0.94
CA ARG A 166 4.32 17.06 0.66
C ARG A 166 4.91 18.39 1.08
N GLU A 167 6.14 18.63 0.61
CA GLU A 167 6.85 19.87 0.84
C GLU A 167 6.06 21.06 0.28
N ARG A 168 6.10 22.16 1.03
CA ARG A 168 5.38 23.38 0.66
C ARG A 168 6.19 24.15 -0.37
N TYR A 169 5.70 24.15 -1.61
CA TYR A 169 6.20 25.04 -2.67
C TYR A 169 5.21 26.18 -2.87
N GLU A 170 5.34 27.22 -2.03
CA GLU A 170 4.50 28.41 -2.13
C GLU A 170 4.62 29.01 -3.54
N LYS A 171 3.48 29.15 -4.25
CA LYS A 171 3.33 29.71 -5.62
C LYS A 171 3.45 28.72 -6.78
N VAL A 172 3.59 27.42 -6.54
CA VAL A 172 3.45 26.44 -7.63
C VAL A 172 1.98 26.30 -7.99
N VAL A 173 1.65 26.44 -9.27
CA VAL A 173 0.30 26.19 -9.79
C VAL A 173 0.10 24.70 -9.91
N THR A 174 -1.05 24.22 -9.43
CA THR A 174 -1.52 22.85 -9.63
C THR A 174 -1.49 22.50 -11.12
N TYR A 175 -0.73 21.47 -11.50
CA TYR A 175 -0.93 20.82 -12.79
C TYR A 175 -2.37 20.29 -12.88
N VAL A 176 -3.11 20.67 -13.92
CA VAL A 176 -4.39 20.06 -14.23
C VAL A 176 -4.23 19.46 -15.61
N PRO A 177 -4.47 18.15 -15.79
CA PRO A 177 -4.42 17.57 -17.12
C PRO A 177 -5.29 18.38 -18.09
N PRO A 178 -4.79 18.73 -19.29
CA PRO A 178 -5.51 19.57 -20.25
C PRO A 178 -6.61 18.79 -20.99
N TRP A 179 -7.23 17.82 -20.31
CA TRP A 179 -8.22 16.91 -20.87
C TRP A 179 -9.63 17.46 -20.67
N VAL A 180 -10.50 17.19 -21.63
CA VAL A 180 -11.91 17.57 -21.55
C VAL A 180 -12.55 16.88 -20.34
N ASP A 181 -13.42 17.59 -19.62
CA ASP A 181 -14.20 16.99 -18.56
C ASP A 181 -15.27 16.07 -19.16
N LEU A 182 -15.09 14.76 -18.96
CA LEU A 182 -16.00 13.71 -19.41
C LEU A 182 -16.93 13.22 -18.29
N THR A 183 -17.07 13.99 -17.21
CA THR A 183 -17.87 13.58 -16.03
C THR A 183 -19.30 13.20 -16.42
N ALA A 184 -19.67 11.97 -16.09
CA ALA A 184 -21.04 11.47 -16.15
C ALA A 184 -21.53 11.19 -14.72
N PRO A 185 -22.59 11.87 -14.21
CA PRO A 185 -23.04 11.72 -12.81
C PRO A 185 -23.30 10.26 -12.39
N GLU A 186 -23.90 9.46 -13.27
CA GLU A 186 -24.22 8.05 -13.03
C GLU A 186 -22.97 7.15 -12.90
N VAL A 187 -21.84 7.56 -13.47
CA VAL A 187 -20.56 6.87 -13.37
C VAL A 187 -19.94 7.10 -12.00
N VAL A 188 -19.99 8.35 -11.52
CA VAL A 188 -19.45 8.75 -10.21
C VAL A 188 -20.12 7.97 -9.09
N ASP A 189 -21.44 7.74 -9.19
CA ASP A 189 -22.23 7.01 -8.19
C ASP A 189 -21.88 5.50 -8.11
N ARG A 190 -21.30 4.92 -9.16
CA ARG A 190 -21.00 3.47 -9.25
C ARG A 190 -19.52 3.13 -9.18
N SER A 191 -18.65 4.13 -9.31
CA SER A 191 -17.20 3.94 -9.33
C SER A 191 -16.63 4.07 -7.92
N GLN A 192 -15.54 3.36 -7.64
CA GLN A 192 -14.82 3.40 -6.37
C GLN A 192 -13.44 4.03 -6.55
N ARG A 193 -12.90 4.61 -5.48
CA ARG A 193 -11.53 5.12 -5.46
C ARG A 193 -10.83 4.91 -4.13
N PHE A 194 -9.52 4.67 -4.17
CA PHE A 194 -8.69 4.55 -2.99
C PHE A 194 -7.40 5.36 -3.18
N TYR A 195 -7.22 6.43 -2.40
CA TYR A 195 -6.05 7.29 -2.47
C TYR A 195 -5.25 7.19 -1.19
N GLY A 196 -3.96 6.86 -1.29
CA GLY A 196 -3.02 6.82 -0.18
C GLY A 196 -1.79 7.67 -0.45
N LEU A 197 -1.54 8.64 0.43
CA LEU A 197 -0.41 9.56 0.36
C LEU A 197 0.53 9.28 1.54
N ALA A 198 1.82 9.16 1.28
CA ALA A 198 2.81 8.77 2.30
C ALA A 198 2.97 9.76 3.45
N ALA A 199 2.72 11.05 3.20
CA ALA A 199 2.87 12.11 4.18
C ALA A 199 1.60 12.96 4.31
N ALA A 200 1.33 13.43 5.52
CA ALA A 200 0.40 14.54 5.72
C ALA A 200 0.98 15.83 5.11
N TRP A 201 0.12 16.84 4.97
CA TRP A 201 0.56 18.15 4.46
C TRP A 201 1.69 18.72 5.33
N SER A 202 2.75 19.22 4.68
CA SER A 202 3.94 19.78 5.32
C SER A 202 4.77 18.79 6.15
N GLN A 203 4.54 17.48 6.02
CA GLN A 203 5.39 16.44 6.62
C GLN A 203 6.24 15.73 5.54
N VAL A 204 7.32 15.09 6.00
CA VAL A 204 8.23 14.34 5.14
C VAL A 204 7.99 12.84 5.25
N ALA A 205 8.08 12.16 4.10
CA ALA A 205 8.21 10.71 4.05
C ALA A 205 9.66 10.32 4.41
N ARG A 206 9.86 9.13 4.99
CA ARG A 206 11.18 8.62 5.39
C ARG A 206 11.52 7.33 4.67
N GLU A 207 12.82 7.13 4.47
CA GLU A 207 13.39 5.90 3.94
C GLU A 207 14.06 5.10 5.08
N ARG A 208 14.10 3.79 4.93
CA ARG A 208 14.83 2.87 5.82
C ARG A 208 15.73 1.96 4.98
N VAL A 209 16.91 1.66 5.53
CA VAL A 209 17.78 0.60 5.01
C VAL A 209 17.32 -0.72 5.63
N LEU A 210 16.95 -1.67 4.78
CA LEU A 210 16.57 -3.02 5.17
C LEU A 210 17.83 -3.84 5.56
N PRO A 211 17.69 -4.95 6.29
CA PRO A 211 18.81 -5.84 6.59
C PRO A 211 19.55 -6.36 5.34
N SER A 212 18.86 -6.42 4.20
CA SER A 212 19.45 -6.76 2.89
C SER A 212 20.40 -5.68 2.33
N GLY A 213 20.44 -4.49 2.94
CA GLY A 213 21.14 -3.32 2.43
C GLY A 213 20.32 -2.49 1.43
N GLU A 214 19.17 -2.99 0.99
CA GLU A 214 18.26 -2.26 0.12
C GLU A 214 17.60 -1.10 0.88
N ARG A 215 17.52 0.07 0.23
CA ARG A 215 16.78 1.20 0.77
C ARG A 215 15.37 1.26 0.21
N ARG A 216 14.39 1.42 1.09
CA ARG A 216 12.95 1.55 0.77
C ARG A 216 12.30 2.66 1.56
N SER A 217 11.26 3.26 1.00
CA SER A 217 10.41 4.17 1.76
C SER A 217 9.58 3.42 2.80
N VAL A 218 9.29 4.09 3.92
CA VAL A 218 8.49 3.51 5.01
C VAL A 218 7.04 3.29 4.59
N PHE A 219 6.49 4.18 3.77
CA PHE A 219 5.13 4.04 3.24
C PHE A 219 5.02 2.82 2.32
N THR A 220 5.92 2.65 1.36
CA THR A 220 5.87 1.49 0.46
C THR A 220 6.11 0.18 1.20
N LEU A 221 6.98 0.15 2.21
CA LEU A 221 7.15 -1.03 3.06
C LEU A 221 5.86 -1.43 3.77
N ALA A 222 5.19 -0.47 4.42
CA ALA A 222 3.93 -0.73 5.10
C ALA A 222 2.82 -1.12 4.10
N LEU A 223 2.72 -0.40 2.99
CA LEU A 223 1.76 -0.68 1.91
C LEU A 223 1.89 -2.12 1.40
N LEU A 224 3.10 -2.54 1.03
CA LEU A 224 3.35 -3.88 0.51
C LEU A 224 3.05 -4.94 1.57
N ALA A 225 3.51 -4.75 2.81
CA ALA A 225 3.17 -5.67 3.90
C ALA A 225 1.65 -5.82 4.06
N GLY A 226 0.91 -4.71 3.99
CA GLY A 226 -0.55 -4.69 4.03
C GLY A 226 -1.18 -5.48 2.89
N LEU A 227 -0.80 -5.18 1.66
CA LEU A 227 -1.30 -5.82 0.43
C LEU A 227 -0.96 -7.31 0.33
N GLU A 228 0.20 -7.71 0.85
CA GLU A 228 0.68 -9.10 0.91
C GLU A 228 0.02 -9.89 2.06
N GLY A 229 -0.82 -9.24 2.86
CA GLY A 229 -1.76 -9.90 3.74
C GLY A 229 -1.71 -9.47 5.20
N ALA A 230 -0.76 -8.61 5.61
CA ALA A 230 -0.77 -8.05 6.96
C ALA A 230 -2.04 -7.25 7.26
N ALA A 231 -2.68 -6.73 6.21
CA ALA A 231 -3.92 -5.99 6.29
C ALA A 231 -5.17 -6.82 5.98
N TYR A 232 -5.14 -8.16 6.11
CA TYR A 232 -6.33 -8.96 5.85
C TYR A 232 -7.54 -8.54 6.71
N ASP A 233 -8.74 -8.66 6.15
CA ASP A 233 -10.00 -8.46 6.84
C ASP A 233 -10.46 -9.78 7.49
N PRO A 234 -10.46 -9.89 8.83
CA PRO A 234 -10.81 -11.12 9.53
C PRO A 234 -12.27 -11.53 9.29
N THR A 235 -13.16 -10.61 8.92
CA THR A 235 -14.57 -10.92 8.64
C THR A 235 -14.77 -11.65 7.31
N THR A 236 -13.73 -11.72 6.47
CA THR A 236 -13.76 -12.37 5.15
C THR A 236 -13.07 -13.75 5.14
N MET A 237 -12.70 -14.25 6.32
CA MET A 237 -12.01 -15.53 6.47
C MET A 237 -12.86 -16.70 5.96
N HIS A 238 -12.23 -17.57 5.16
CA HIS A 238 -12.84 -18.81 4.68
C HIS A 238 -11.78 -19.86 4.42
N ALA A 239 -12.14 -21.13 4.50
CA ALA A 239 -11.27 -22.22 4.09
C ALA A 239 -11.25 -22.34 2.56
N ASP A 240 -10.07 -22.39 1.97
CA ASP A 240 -9.90 -22.75 0.57
C ASP A 240 -10.29 -24.23 0.37
N PRO A 241 -11.30 -24.55 -0.46
CA PRO A 241 -11.74 -25.93 -0.66
C PRO A 241 -10.68 -26.81 -1.34
N ALA A 242 -9.72 -26.23 -2.07
CA ALA A 242 -8.67 -27.00 -2.75
C ALA A 242 -7.51 -27.36 -1.82
N THR A 243 -7.09 -26.42 -0.96
CA THR A 243 -5.89 -26.58 -0.12
C THR A 243 -6.19 -26.76 1.37
N GLY A 244 -7.42 -26.50 1.81
CA GLY A 244 -7.81 -26.45 3.22
C GLY A 244 -7.21 -25.27 4.00
N ARG A 245 -6.45 -24.38 3.35
CA ARG A 245 -5.82 -23.23 4.03
C ARG A 245 -6.86 -22.17 4.35
N GLN A 246 -6.67 -21.47 5.47
CA GLN A 246 -7.48 -20.29 5.77
C GLN A 246 -7.04 -19.13 4.89
N MET A 247 -8.00 -18.57 4.17
CA MET A 247 -7.82 -17.44 3.27
C MET A 247 -8.63 -16.24 3.78
N ALA A 248 -8.17 -15.04 3.49
CA ALA A 248 -8.88 -13.80 3.77
C ALA A 248 -8.63 -12.77 2.66
N ARG A 249 -9.46 -11.74 2.60
CA ARG A 249 -9.34 -10.65 1.63
C ARG A 249 -8.61 -9.46 2.25
N VAL A 250 -7.76 -8.80 1.49
CA VAL A 250 -7.31 -7.43 1.81
C VAL A 250 -8.25 -6.46 1.11
N THR A 251 -8.99 -5.69 1.89
CA THR A 251 -9.97 -4.71 1.43
C THR A 251 -9.44 -3.29 1.58
N ALA A 252 -9.99 -2.30 0.89
CA ALA A 252 -9.66 -0.90 1.11
C ALA A 252 -9.86 -0.45 2.55
N ARG A 253 -10.93 -0.92 3.21
CA ARG A 253 -11.15 -0.64 4.64
C ARG A 253 -10.03 -1.21 5.51
N SER A 254 -9.68 -2.48 5.32
CA SER A 254 -8.68 -3.16 6.14
C SER A 254 -7.26 -2.68 5.86
N LEU A 255 -6.91 -2.39 4.60
CA LEU A 255 -5.65 -1.76 4.21
C LEU A 255 -5.51 -0.34 4.78
N LYS A 256 -6.57 0.47 4.69
CA LYS A 256 -6.60 1.80 5.34
C LYS A 256 -6.34 1.68 6.83
N GLY A 257 -7.11 0.86 7.54
CA GLY A 257 -6.96 0.66 8.97
C GLY A 257 -5.55 0.17 9.34
N PHE A 258 -4.99 -0.75 8.54
CA PHE A 258 -3.62 -1.22 8.71
C PHE A 258 -2.61 -0.08 8.60
N LEU A 259 -2.66 0.72 7.51
CA LEU A 259 -1.70 1.79 7.29
C LEU A 259 -1.78 2.87 8.39
N TYR A 260 -3.00 3.25 8.81
CA TYR A 260 -3.18 4.22 9.91
C TYR A 260 -2.60 3.72 11.24
N ASN A 261 -2.73 2.43 11.54
CA ASN A 261 -2.35 1.87 12.83
C ASN A 261 -0.89 1.42 12.88
N HIS A 262 -0.31 1.04 11.74
CA HIS A 262 0.99 0.37 11.71
C HIS A 262 2.09 1.12 10.94
N LEU A 263 1.82 2.18 10.18
CA LEU A 263 2.88 2.89 9.46
C LEU A 263 4.03 3.32 10.39
N ARG A 264 3.71 3.82 11.58
CA ARG A 264 4.69 4.20 12.61
C ARG A 264 5.58 3.04 13.07
N ASP A 265 5.10 1.80 13.04
CA ASP A 265 5.89 0.63 13.41
C ASP A 265 7.05 0.38 12.42
N PHE A 266 6.88 0.78 11.16
CA PHE A 266 7.89 0.66 10.11
C PHE A 266 8.96 1.76 10.15
N LEU A 267 8.72 2.86 10.86
CA LEU A 267 9.70 3.93 11.05
C LEU A 267 10.92 3.43 11.86
N PRO A 268 12.14 3.92 11.54
CA PRO A 268 13.29 3.81 12.43
C PRO A 268 12.97 4.37 13.81
N GLU A 269 13.55 3.78 14.87
CA GLU A 269 13.26 4.18 16.25
C GLU A 269 13.47 5.68 16.49
N ALA A 270 14.55 6.24 15.93
CA ALA A 270 14.86 7.67 16.04
C ALA A 270 13.82 8.60 15.39
N ASP A 271 13.04 8.12 14.42
CA ASP A 271 12.05 8.92 13.70
C ASP A 271 10.63 8.81 14.29
N ARG A 272 10.37 7.84 15.18
CA ARG A 272 9.02 7.55 15.67
C ARG A 272 8.39 8.67 16.48
N ASP A 273 9.19 9.53 17.08
CA ASP A 273 8.74 10.65 17.91
C ASP A 273 8.99 12.01 17.25
N SER A 274 9.44 12.03 15.99
CA SER A 274 9.69 13.26 15.25
C SER A 274 8.39 13.90 14.76
N PRO A 275 8.11 15.18 15.08
CA PRO A 275 6.90 15.86 14.62
C PRO A 275 6.92 16.20 13.12
N GLU A 276 8.10 16.21 12.51
CA GLU A 276 8.29 16.50 11.08
C GLU A 276 8.03 15.27 10.20
N VAL A 277 8.15 14.07 10.77
CA VAL A 277 7.97 12.79 10.08
C VAL A 277 6.51 12.34 10.17
N SER A 278 5.94 11.95 9.03
CA SER A 278 4.59 11.42 9.02
C SER A 278 4.53 10.05 9.71
N GLY A 279 3.88 9.98 10.87
CA GLY A 279 3.61 8.72 11.57
C GLY A 279 2.39 7.97 11.03
N GLN A 280 1.58 8.63 10.21
CA GLN A 280 0.35 8.10 9.58
C GLN A 280 0.30 8.56 8.11
N PRO A 281 -0.33 7.78 7.22
CA PRO A 281 -0.57 8.24 5.86
C PRO A 281 -1.69 9.29 5.85
N ASP A 282 -1.76 10.08 4.78
CA ASP A 282 -2.98 10.82 4.45
C ASP A 282 -3.80 10.00 3.44
N ILE A 283 -5.01 9.60 3.85
CA ILE A 283 -5.93 8.83 3.03
C ILE A 283 -7.23 9.64 2.94
N PRO A 284 -7.35 10.55 1.94
CA PRO A 284 -8.48 11.46 1.80
C PRO A 284 -9.81 10.72 1.80
N HIS A 285 -10.82 11.32 2.44
CA HIS A 285 -12.05 10.64 2.81
C HIS A 285 -13.28 11.25 2.11
N PRO A 286 -13.63 10.84 0.88
CA PRO A 286 -14.77 11.42 0.21
C PRO A 286 -15.96 10.46 0.29
N ARG A 287 -16.54 10.27 1.50
CA ARG A 287 -17.63 9.31 1.75
C ARG A 287 -17.14 7.85 1.55
N ASP A 288 -17.76 6.86 2.18
CA ASP A 288 -17.24 5.48 2.21
C ASP A 288 -18.04 4.50 1.32
N PRO A 289 -18.19 4.72 0.00
CA PRO A 289 -18.66 3.67 -0.93
C PRO A 289 -17.53 2.69 -1.32
N ASN A 290 -16.34 2.84 -0.74
CA ASN A 290 -15.11 2.14 -1.15
C ASN A 290 -14.72 0.98 -0.23
N ALA A 291 -15.47 0.73 0.85
CA ALA A 291 -15.15 -0.30 1.83
C ALA A 291 -14.97 -1.70 1.22
N ASP A 292 -15.65 -1.96 0.11
CA ASP A 292 -15.72 -3.27 -0.52
C ASP A 292 -14.63 -3.49 -1.59
N MET A 293 -13.81 -2.49 -1.93
CA MET A 293 -12.72 -2.67 -2.90
C MET A 293 -11.75 -3.75 -2.38
N VAL A 294 -11.64 -4.88 -3.08
CA VAL A 294 -10.74 -5.98 -2.73
C VAL A 294 -9.44 -5.85 -3.52
N PHE A 295 -8.30 -5.78 -2.83
CA PHE A 295 -6.96 -5.74 -3.44
C PHE A 295 -6.40 -7.11 -3.76
N SER A 296 -6.52 -8.04 -2.82
CA SER A 296 -5.99 -9.40 -2.95
C SER A 296 -6.78 -10.37 -2.07
N THR A 297 -6.68 -11.66 -2.40
CA THR A 297 -7.05 -12.76 -1.49
C THR A 297 -5.77 -13.47 -1.11
N VAL A 298 -5.52 -13.62 0.19
CA VAL A 298 -4.25 -14.06 0.74
C VAL A 298 -4.48 -15.20 1.74
N PRO A 299 -3.54 -16.14 1.88
CA PRO A 299 -3.51 -17.02 3.05
C PRO A 299 -3.38 -16.18 4.31
N VAL A 300 -4.12 -16.52 5.36
CA VAL A 300 -4.04 -15.80 6.65
C VAL A 300 -2.62 -15.98 7.23
N PRO A 301 -1.83 -14.91 7.33
CA PRO A 301 -0.46 -15.02 7.82
C PRO A 301 -0.45 -15.31 9.31
N SER A 302 0.50 -16.13 9.75
CA SER A 302 0.81 -16.35 11.16
C SER A 302 2.21 -15.84 11.47
N TYR A 303 2.38 -15.30 12.66
CA TYR A 303 3.61 -14.68 13.13
C TYR A 303 4.11 -15.39 14.38
N PRO A 304 5.41 -15.65 14.50
CA PRO A 304 5.97 -16.27 15.69
C PRO A 304 5.86 -15.30 16.87
N VAL A 305 5.36 -15.80 17.99
CA VAL A 305 5.21 -15.09 19.26
C VAL A 305 6.05 -15.81 20.31
N THR A 306 6.97 -15.10 20.94
CA THR A 306 7.78 -15.65 22.03
C THR A 306 7.17 -15.28 23.37
N VAL A 307 6.63 -16.29 24.07
CA VAL A 307 6.13 -16.17 25.44
C VAL A 307 7.24 -16.52 26.42
N ARG A 308 7.76 -15.51 27.12
CA ARG A 308 8.73 -15.66 28.21
C ARG A 308 8.01 -15.94 29.52
N LEU A 309 8.43 -16.99 30.20
CA LEU A 309 7.76 -17.55 31.36
C LEU A 309 8.65 -17.46 32.61
N PRO A 310 8.08 -17.16 33.79
CA PRO A 310 8.84 -17.15 35.03
C PRO A 310 9.25 -18.59 35.41
N PRO A 311 10.35 -18.80 36.17
CA PRO A 311 10.78 -20.13 36.59
C PRO A 311 9.69 -20.95 37.31
N ALA A 312 8.80 -20.28 38.04
CA ALA A 312 7.66 -20.90 38.74
C ALA A 312 6.63 -21.56 37.79
N ALA A 313 6.65 -21.23 36.50
CA ALA A 313 5.78 -21.82 35.49
C ALA A 313 6.20 -23.24 35.07
N ALA A 314 7.42 -23.69 35.41
CA ALA A 314 7.91 -25.02 35.04
C ALA A 314 6.96 -26.13 35.51
N GLY A 315 6.57 -27.01 34.58
CA GLY A 315 5.62 -28.11 34.84
C GLY A 315 4.15 -27.69 34.95
N ARG A 316 3.81 -26.40 34.77
CA ARG A 316 2.43 -25.91 34.66
C ARG A 316 1.97 -25.87 33.21
N THR A 317 0.70 -25.57 32.99
CA THR A 317 0.11 -25.43 31.65
C THR A 317 0.07 -23.98 31.24
N LEU A 318 0.64 -23.66 30.07
CA LEU A 318 0.43 -22.40 29.36
C LEU A 318 -0.83 -22.53 28.52
N ARG A 319 -1.75 -21.57 28.66
CA ARG A 319 -2.89 -21.37 27.75
C ARG A 319 -2.73 -20.04 27.03
N VAL A 320 -2.84 -20.07 25.70
CA VAL A 320 -2.99 -18.87 24.88
C VAL A 320 -4.39 -18.88 24.29
N VAL A 321 -5.15 -17.83 24.58
CA VAL A 321 -6.54 -17.70 24.17
C VAL A 321 -6.76 -16.45 23.33
N GLU A 322 -7.68 -16.57 22.39
CA GLU A 322 -8.27 -15.44 21.67
C GLU A 322 -9.60 -15.09 22.36
N LEU A 323 -9.75 -13.84 22.79
CA LEU A 323 -11.05 -13.35 23.25
C LEU A 323 -11.87 -12.87 22.04
N LYS A 324 -13.05 -13.44 21.86
CA LYS A 324 -14.04 -12.98 20.88
C LYS A 324 -14.84 -11.80 21.45
N GLU A 325 -15.46 -11.03 20.57
CA GLU A 325 -16.27 -9.85 20.95
C GLU A 325 -17.45 -10.21 21.87
N ASP A 326 -17.98 -11.42 21.75
CA ASP A 326 -19.05 -11.96 22.61
C ASP A 326 -18.55 -12.42 23.99
N GLY A 327 -17.26 -12.25 24.28
CA GLY A 327 -16.62 -12.68 25.52
C GLY A 327 -16.19 -14.15 25.54
N THR A 328 -16.40 -14.89 24.45
CA THR A 328 -15.98 -16.29 24.35
C THR A 328 -14.46 -16.40 24.24
N GLU A 329 -13.87 -17.32 25.00
CA GLU A 329 -12.45 -17.67 24.88
C GLU A 329 -12.27 -18.85 23.91
N VAL A 330 -11.46 -18.65 22.87
CA VAL A 330 -11.00 -19.73 22.00
C VAL A 330 -9.57 -20.10 22.40
N VAL A 331 -9.38 -21.33 22.87
CA VAL A 331 -8.04 -21.85 23.22
C VAL A 331 -7.29 -22.21 21.95
N LEU A 332 -6.19 -21.51 21.70
CA LEU A 332 -5.34 -21.75 20.52
C LEU A 332 -4.13 -22.62 20.87
N VAL A 333 -3.62 -22.48 22.09
CA VAL A 333 -2.53 -23.29 22.61
C VAL A 333 -2.84 -23.71 24.03
N GLU A 334 -2.66 -24.99 24.30
CA GLU A 334 -2.69 -25.55 25.64
C GLU A 334 -1.61 -26.63 25.75
N ARG A 335 -0.53 -26.35 26.49
CA ARG A 335 0.58 -27.30 26.66
C ARG A 335 1.37 -27.06 27.94
N ALA A 336 2.04 -28.11 28.39
CA ALA A 336 2.94 -28.05 29.54
C ALA A 336 4.17 -27.18 29.24
N VAL A 337 4.58 -26.39 30.23
CA VAL A 337 5.77 -25.54 30.18
C VAL A 337 7.00 -26.37 30.48
N THR A 338 7.82 -26.57 29.45
CA THR A 338 9.05 -27.36 29.51
C THR A 338 10.33 -26.51 29.58
N GLY A 339 10.21 -25.20 29.40
CA GLY A 339 11.35 -24.27 29.37
C GLY A 339 10.93 -22.81 29.64
N PRO A 340 11.92 -21.90 29.66
CA PRO A 340 11.69 -20.47 29.98
C PRO A 340 11.00 -19.69 28.85
N GLU A 341 10.99 -20.24 27.63
CA GLU A 341 10.37 -19.60 26.48
C GLU A 341 9.52 -20.62 25.70
N VAL A 342 8.37 -20.16 25.20
CA VAL A 342 7.49 -20.94 24.32
C VAL A 342 7.18 -20.10 23.09
N VAL A 343 7.46 -20.65 21.91
CA VAL A 343 7.13 -20.00 20.63
C VAL A 343 5.79 -20.54 20.12
N VAL A 344 4.88 -19.62 19.75
CA VAL A 344 3.57 -19.92 19.17
C VAL A 344 3.39 -19.13 17.89
N ASP A 345 2.96 -19.77 16.81
CA ASP A 345 2.54 -19.06 15.60
C ASP A 345 1.08 -18.64 15.73
N LEU A 346 0.82 -17.34 15.69
CA LEU A 346 -0.53 -16.77 15.82
C LEU A 346 -0.80 -15.80 14.66
N PRO A 347 -2.04 -15.77 14.14
CA PRO A 347 -2.43 -14.70 13.23
C PRO A 347 -2.45 -13.34 13.94
N ARG A 348 -2.60 -12.26 13.17
CA ARG A 348 -2.72 -10.91 13.74
C ARG A 348 -4.04 -10.79 14.51
N ASN A 349 -3.97 -10.78 15.84
CA ASN A 349 -5.08 -10.42 16.71
C ASN A 349 -4.58 -10.01 18.10
N ASN A 350 -5.51 -9.69 19.01
CA ASN A 350 -5.25 -9.58 20.43
C ASN A 350 -5.46 -10.94 21.10
N TYR A 351 -4.49 -11.34 21.90
CA TYR A 351 -4.51 -12.61 22.62
C TYR A 351 -4.26 -12.39 24.11
N PHE A 352 -4.56 -13.40 24.89
CA PHE A 352 -4.23 -13.46 26.30
C PHE A 352 -3.45 -14.74 26.58
N ALA A 353 -2.26 -14.62 27.18
CA ALA A 353 -1.48 -15.77 27.63
C ALA A 353 -1.58 -15.88 29.15
N GLN A 354 -1.80 -17.10 29.66
CA GLN A 354 -1.89 -17.37 31.10
C GLN A 354 -1.27 -18.70 31.51
N VAL A 355 -0.75 -18.77 32.73
CA VAL A 355 -0.22 -20.01 33.33
C VAL A 355 -1.14 -20.50 34.44
N SER A 356 -1.68 -21.70 34.27
CA SER A 356 -2.63 -22.30 35.20
C SER A 356 -2.09 -22.41 36.63
N GLY A 357 -2.86 -21.93 37.60
CA GLY A 357 -2.56 -22.03 39.03
C GLY A 357 -1.56 -21.02 39.58
N LEU A 358 -1.07 -20.08 38.76
CA LEU A 358 -0.12 -19.04 39.22
C LEU A 358 -0.69 -17.61 39.16
N GLY A 359 -1.84 -17.41 38.51
CA GLY A 359 -2.41 -16.07 38.31
C GLY A 359 -1.61 -15.18 37.36
N PHE A 360 -0.56 -15.70 36.72
CA PHE A 360 0.17 -15.00 35.67
C PHE A 360 -0.68 -14.99 34.40
N GLY A 361 -1.05 -13.79 33.95
CA GLY A 361 -1.85 -13.57 32.77
C GLY A 361 -1.54 -12.20 32.15
N LYS A 362 -1.40 -12.16 30.82
CA LYS A 362 -1.12 -10.91 30.11
C LYS A 362 -1.76 -10.90 28.74
N GLY A 363 -2.46 -9.80 28.44
CA GLY A 363 -2.92 -9.49 27.10
C GLY A 363 -1.77 -8.99 26.24
N PHE A 364 -1.72 -9.41 24.97
CA PHE A 364 -0.73 -8.95 24.02
C PHE A 364 -1.30 -8.90 22.60
N PRO A 365 -0.96 -7.87 21.81
CA PRO A 365 -1.25 -7.86 20.38
C PRO A 365 -0.18 -8.65 19.61
N VAL A 366 -0.59 -9.40 18.59
CA VAL A 366 0.31 -9.92 17.57
C VAL A 366 0.39 -8.90 16.45
N ARG A 367 1.59 -8.37 16.25
CA ARG A 367 1.90 -7.40 15.20
C ARG A 367 2.41 -8.12 13.95
N PRO A 368 2.06 -7.61 12.77
CA PRO A 368 2.50 -8.18 11.50
C PRO A 368 3.90 -7.68 11.11
N LEU A 369 4.84 -7.78 12.04
CA LEU A 369 6.23 -7.38 11.87
C LEU A 369 7.10 -8.62 12.04
N THR A 370 8.04 -8.83 11.11
CA THR A 370 9.01 -9.94 11.14
C THR A 370 10.33 -9.55 11.79
N ALA A 371 10.45 -8.34 12.34
CA ALA A 371 11.66 -7.87 12.99
C ALA A 371 11.98 -8.69 14.26
N GLU A 372 13.27 -8.90 14.54
CA GLU A 372 13.72 -9.58 15.75
C GLU A 372 13.22 -8.85 17.01
N GLY A 373 12.61 -9.60 17.94
CA GLY A 373 11.94 -9.04 19.12
C GLY A 373 10.51 -8.53 18.88
N ALA A 374 9.99 -8.57 17.64
CA ALA A 374 8.56 -8.42 17.41
C ALA A 374 7.80 -9.57 18.10
N ASN A 375 6.67 -9.26 18.71
CA ASN A 375 5.78 -10.23 19.37
C ASN A 375 6.42 -11.02 20.52
N VAL A 376 7.23 -10.37 21.36
CA VAL A 376 7.68 -10.93 22.64
C VAL A 376 6.75 -10.50 23.77
N VAL A 377 6.26 -11.47 24.54
CA VAL A 377 5.45 -11.24 25.73
C VAL A 377 6.13 -11.90 26.93
N SER A 378 6.24 -11.17 28.05
CA SER A 378 6.75 -11.72 29.32
C SER A 378 5.62 -11.74 30.34
N LEU A 379 5.37 -12.92 30.91
CA LEU A 379 4.36 -13.20 31.94
C LEU A 379 4.88 -12.99 33.36
#